data_AF-A0A8J7AF74-F1
#
_entry.id   AF-A0A8J7AF74-F1
#
_cell.length_a   1.000
_cell.length_b   1.000
_cell.length_c   1.000
_cell.angle_alpha   90.00
_cell.angle_beta   90.00
_cell.angle_gamma   90.00
#
_symmetry.space_group_name_H-M   'P 1'
#
loop_
_entity.id
_entity.type
_entity.pdbx_description
1 polymer ?
#
loop_
_entity_poly.entity_id
_entity_poly.type
_entity_poly.pdbx_seq_one_letter_code
_entity_poly.pdbx_strand_id
1 'polypeptide(L)'
;MSVKQLTQELYFNGIDGASGEYLLPPLTPEQVSKIAQGEEFDPIEISELKRKDLHVKGLEPDFAPIEGVDPKNLAETGWGVIFAYNDNPAIKETLKEALKELLEHRQKQATKNNENYYKEYIYRPGELKNQFLSRHGVGPGPADPDKMPYYLLIVGDPETIPYRFQYQLDVQYAVGRIYFDTPQEYAQYARSVVQAETTNLNLARKASFFGVNTKGDKATELSAENLIQPLADWMLDEQKDNSWAVQTLLAEEATKARLGKLLGGEETPALLFTASHGMGFPNGDERQLRHQGALLCQDWPGRDQWGNKPIPEEFYFSADDVGDDARLLGLI
;
A
#
# COMPACT_ATOMS: atom_id res chain seq x y z
N MET A 1 -0.96 28.33 -9.37
CA MET A 1 -0.20 28.39 -8.10
C MET A 1 0.36 29.79 -7.94
N SER A 2 0.34 30.36 -6.73
CA SER A 2 0.99 31.65 -6.45
C SER A 2 2.51 31.49 -6.42
N VAL A 3 3.27 32.58 -6.61
CA VAL A 3 4.74 32.59 -6.50
C VAL A 3 5.18 32.01 -5.14
N LYS A 4 4.44 32.31 -4.06
CA LYS A 4 4.71 31.79 -2.72
C LYS A 4 4.53 30.27 -2.61
N GLN A 5 3.58 29.69 -3.34
CA GLN A 5 3.39 28.23 -3.41
C GLN A 5 4.49 27.54 -4.20
N LEU A 6 5.07 28.20 -5.21
CA LEU A 6 6.14 27.63 -6.03
C LEU A 6 7.50 27.60 -5.31
N THR A 7 7.68 28.44 -4.28
CA THR A 7 8.94 28.53 -3.51
C THR A 7 8.86 27.85 -2.14
N GLN A 8 7.70 27.33 -1.74
CA GLN A 8 7.56 26.61 -0.48
C GLN A 8 8.19 25.23 -0.63
N GLU A 9 9.11 24.88 0.28
CA GLU A 9 9.73 23.55 0.29
C GLU A 9 8.72 22.48 0.67
N LEU A 10 8.81 21.35 -0.02
CA LEU A 10 8.16 20.09 0.29
C LEU A 10 9.17 19.22 1.04
N TYR A 11 8.69 18.56 2.10
CA TYR A 11 9.48 17.68 2.94
C TYR A 11 9.02 16.24 2.71
N PHE A 12 9.97 15.30 2.69
CA PHE A 12 9.72 13.90 2.33
C PHE A 12 10.14 12.98 3.46
N ASN A 13 9.41 11.88 3.62
CA ASN A 13 9.82 10.78 4.49
C ASN A 13 10.94 9.98 3.81
N GLY A 14 11.80 9.36 4.62
CA GLY A 14 13.00 8.65 4.17
C GLY A 14 14.28 9.08 4.86
N ILE A 15 14.95 8.16 5.55
CA ILE A 15 16.32 8.33 6.08
C ILE A 15 17.20 7.22 5.53
N ASP A 16 18.39 7.57 5.05
CA ASP A 16 19.43 6.62 4.69
C ASP A 16 20.03 6.03 5.99
N GLY A 17 19.85 4.72 6.21
CA GLY A 17 20.35 4.04 7.40
C GLY A 17 21.87 3.86 7.45
N ALA A 18 22.55 3.98 6.31
CA ALA A 18 24.01 3.91 6.25
C ALA A 18 24.67 5.26 6.54
N SER A 19 24.05 6.38 6.17
CA SER A 19 24.63 7.71 6.36
C SER A 19 23.98 8.56 7.45
N GLY A 20 22.72 8.27 7.81
CA GLY A 20 21.88 9.11 8.67
C GLY A 20 21.37 10.38 7.99
N GLU A 21 21.54 10.50 6.66
CA GLU A 21 21.01 11.62 5.88
C GLU A 21 19.58 11.36 5.40
N TYR A 22 18.88 12.41 4.99
CA TYR A 22 17.60 12.25 4.31
C TYR A 22 17.79 11.60 2.94
N LEU A 23 16.91 10.65 2.57
CA LEU A 23 16.94 10.03 1.23
C LEU A 23 16.69 11.05 0.12
N LEU A 24 15.84 12.04 0.41
CA LEU A 24 15.58 13.19 -0.46
C LEU A 24 15.71 14.46 0.38
N PRO A 25 16.47 15.48 -0.10
CA PRO A 25 16.44 16.79 0.53
C PRO A 25 15.05 17.42 0.36
N PRO A 26 14.73 18.48 1.13
CA PRO A 26 13.58 19.32 0.81
C PRO A 26 13.67 19.85 -0.62
N LEU A 27 12.55 19.83 -1.34
CA LEU A 27 12.48 20.24 -2.75
C LEU A 27 11.34 21.23 -2.95
N THR A 28 11.50 22.18 -3.86
CA THR A 28 10.38 23.00 -4.33
C THR A 28 9.46 22.19 -5.26
N PRO A 29 8.18 22.58 -5.40
CA PRO A 29 7.28 21.98 -6.38
C PRO A 29 7.84 22.00 -7.82
N GLU A 30 8.61 23.02 -8.18
CA GLU A 30 9.26 23.09 -9.50
C GLU A 30 10.34 22.01 -9.65
N GLN A 31 11.17 21.79 -8.63
CA GLN A 31 12.18 20.73 -8.64
C GLN A 31 11.53 19.35 -8.72
N VAL A 32 10.50 19.10 -7.92
CA VAL A 32 9.72 17.86 -7.98
C VAL A 32 9.11 17.66 -9.37
N SER A 33 8.52 18.72 -9.94
CA SER A 33 7.95 18.66 -11.30
C SER A 33 9.00 18.34 -12.36
N LYS A 34 10.22 18.87 -12.25
CA LYS A 34 11.31 18.58 -13.20
C LYS A 34 11.78 17.13 -13.09
N ILE A 35 11.88 16.60 -11.88
CA ILE A 35 12.22 15.18 -11.65
C ILE A 35 11.14 14.28 -12.26
N ALA A 36 9.86 14.60 -12.03
CA ALA A 36 8.74 13.82 -12.54
C ALA A 36 8.61 13.87 -14.09
N GLN A 37 9.08 14.93 -14.73
CA GLN A 37 9.03 15.11 -16.19
C GLN A 37 10.16 14.41 -16.96
N GLY A 38 11.03 13.65 -16.28
CA GLY A 38 12.10 12.88 -16.93
C GLY A 38 11.60 11.74 -17.85
N GLU A 39 10.29 11.48 -17.89
CA GLU A 39 9.68 10.40 -18.67
C GLU A 39 8.69 10.93 -19.72
N GLU A 40 8.62 10.24 -20.86
CA GLU A 40 7.56 10.47 -21.85
C GLU A 40 6.25 9.81 -21.39
N PHE A 41 5.18 10.61 -21.33
CA PHE A 41 3.83 10.18 -20.96
C PHE A 41 2.92 10.17 -22.18
N ASP A 42 2.13 9.11 -22.33
CA ASP A 42 1.07 9.04 -23.35
C ASP A 42 0.00 10.12 -23.05
N PRO A 43 -0.39 10.96 -24.03
CA PRO A 43 -1.46 11.95 -23.85
C PRO A 43 -2.76 11.38 -23.26
N ILE A 44 -3.09 10.12 -23.54
CA ILE A 44 -4.27 9.44 -22.98
C ILE A 44 -4.10 9.25 -21.47
N GLU A 45 -2.94 8.77 -21.03
CA GLU A 45 -2.62 8.57 -19.61
C GLU A 45 -2.67 9.90 -18.84
N ILE A 46 -2.11 10.97 -19.43
CA ILE A 46 -2.20 12.32 -18.83
C ILE A 46 -3.67 12.75 -18.67
N SER A 47 -4.51 12.48 -19.66
CA SER A 47 -5.93 12.82 -19.61
C SER A 47 -6.66 12.06 -18.49
N GLU A 48 -6.38 10.77 -18.33
CA GLU A 48 -6.95 9.95 -17.26
C GLU A 48 -6.49 10.40 -15.88
N LEU A 49 -5.21 10.72 -15.72
CA LEU A 49 -4.66 11.25 -14.47
C LEU A 49 -5.27 12.60 -14.08
N LYS A 50 -5.47 13.50 -15.06
CA LYS A 50 -6.17 14.78 -14.82
C LYS A 50 -7.62 14.55 -14.37
N ARG A 51 -8.31 13.56 -14.94
CA ARG A 51 -9.65 13.20 -14.49
C ARG A 51 -9.64 12.63 -13.06
N LYS A 52 -8.65 11.78 -12.72
CA LYS A 52 -8.43 11.29 -11.35
C LYS A 52 -8.24 12.44 -10.36
N ASP A 53 -7.42 13.43 -10.71
CA ASP A 53 -7.17 14.60 -9.88
C ASP A 53 -8.44 15.44 -9.63
N LEU A 54 -9.31 15.61 -10.64
CA LEU A 54 -10.61 16.27 -10.44
C LEU A 54 -11.48 15.50 -9.45
N HIS A 55 -11.50 14.16 -9.52
CA HIS A 55 -12.21 13.33 -8.55
C HIS A 55 -11.63 13.43 -7.13
N VAL A 56 -10.31 13.32 -6.95
CA VAL A 56 -9.67 13.44 -5.64
C VAL A 56 -9.99 14.79 -4.99
N LYS A 57 -10.16 15.84 -5.80
CA LYS A 57 -10.60 17.17 -5.34
C LYS A 57 -12.09 17.29 -5.04
N GLY A 58 -12.84 16.19 -5.17
CA GLY A 58 -14.30 16.15 -4.98
C GLY A 58 -15.07 16.92 -6.05
N LEU A 59 -14.44 17.23 -7.19
CA LEU A 59 -15.05 18.01 -8.29
C LEU A 59 -15.82 17.11 -9.27
N GLU A 60 -15.53 15.81 -9.27
CA GLU A 60 -16.29 14.78 -9.99
C GLU A 60 -16.54 13.56 -9.08
N PRO A 61 -17.73 12.94 -9.12
CA PRO A 61 -18.07 11.81 -8.26
C PRO A 61 -17.43 10.47 -8.68
N ASP A 62 -16.95 10.34 -9.92
CA ASP A 62 -16.75 9.03 -10.54
C ASP A 62 -15.28 8.58 -10.59
N PHE A 63 -14.83 7.94 -9.51
CA PHE A 63 -13.69 7.01 -9.52
C PHE A 63 -14.01 5.70 -8.81
N ALA A 64 -15.30 5.39 -8.75
CA ALA A 64 -15.85 4.07 -8.55
C ALA A 64 -15.97 3.36 -9.91
N PRO A 65 -16.40 2.08 -9.94
CA PRO A 65 -16.91 1.45 -11.15
C PRO A 65 -18.01 2.29 -11.82
N ILE A 66 -18.47 1.86 -13.00
CA ILE A 66 -19.63 2.47 -13.68
C ILE A 66 -20.80 2.74 -12.73
N GLU A 67 -21.57 3.80 -13.02
CA GLU A 67 -22.74 4.18 -12.22
C GLU A 67 -23.65 2.97 -11.94
N GLY A 68 -24.08 2.85 -10.68
CA GLY A 68 -24.97 1.77 -10.25
C GLY A 68 -24.27 0.51 -9.75
N VAL A 69 -22.93 0.46 -9.73
CA VAL A 69 -22.14 -0.62 -9.12
C VAL A 69 -21.57 -0.14 -7.78
N ASP A 70 -21.87 -0.85 -6.69
CA ASP A 70 -21.25 -0.58 -5.39
C ASP A 70 -19.78 -1.07 -5.38
N PRO A 71 -18.77 -0.17 -5.29
CA PRO A 71 -17.36 -0.57 -5.26
C PRO A 71 -17.03 -1.52 -4.10
N LYS A 72 -17.84 -1.60 -3.04
CA LYS A 72 -17.59 -2.44 -1.87
C LYS A 72 -18.23 -3.84 -1.99
N ASN A 73 -18.96 -4.13 -3.06
CA ASN A 73 -19.66 -5.40 -3.25
C ASN A 73 -19.05 -6.22 -4.40
N LEU A 74 -18.25 -7.24 -4.06
CA LEU A 74 -17.61 -8.11 -5.06
C LEU A 74 -18.58 -8.76 -6.05
N ALA A 75 -19.83 -9.01 -5.65
CA ALA A 75 -20.84 -9.58 -6.53
C ALA A 75 -21.28 -8.63 -7.65
N GLU A 76 -21.05 -7.32 -7.50
CA GLU A 76 -21.34 -6.29 -8.49
C GLU A 76 -20.09 -5.82 -9.23
N THR A 77 -18.94 -5.78 -8.54
CA THR A 77 -17.70 -5.26 -9.11
C THR A 77 -16.88 -6.32 -9.86
N GLY A 78 -17.08 -7.59 -9.50
CA GLY A 78 -16.21 -8.69 -9.87
C GLY A 78 -14.84 -8.68 -9.21
N TRP A 79 -14.10 -9.76 -9.42
CA TRP A 79 -12.72 -9.94 -9.00
C TRP A 79 -11.89 -10.68 -10.06
N GLY A 80 -10.69 -10.19 -10.36
CA GLY A 80 -9.77 -10.79 -11.32
C GLY A 80 -8.38 -10.99 -10.77
N VAL A 81 -7.65 -11.97 -11.32
CA VAL A 81 -6.24 -12.23 -11.01
C VAL A 81 -5.40 -12.17 -12.28
N ILE A 82 -4.24 -11.53 -12.20
CA ILE A 82 -3.30 -11.37 -13.31
C ILE A 82 -2.01 -12.12 -12.95
N PHE A 83 -1.74 -13.22 -13.64
CA PHE A 83 -0.49 -13.95 -13.51
C PHE A 83 0.53 -13.46 -14.53
N ALA A 84 1.80 -13.51 -14.17
CA ALA A 84 2.90 -13.33 -15.11
C ALA A 84 2.86 -14.41 -16.21
N TYR A 85 3.13 -14.02 -17.45
CA TYR A 85 3.47 -14.98 -18.50
C TYR A 85 4.74 -15.75 -18.10
N ASN A 86 4.72 -17.06 -18.30
CA ASN A 86 5.87 -17.91 -18.10
C ASN A 86 5.88 -18.98 -19.19
N ASP A 87 7.05 -19.23 -19.80
CA ASP A 87 7.22 -20.29 -20.81
C ASP A 87 7.03 -21.69 -20.22
N ASN A 88 7.19 -21.85 -18.89
CA ASN A 88 6.89 -23.07 -18.18
C ASN A 88 5.50 -22.99 -17.51
N PRO A 89 4.47 -23.66 -18.06
CA PRO A 89 3.12 -23.63 -17.51
C PRO A 89 3.03 -24.22 -16.10
N ALA A 90 3.97 -25.09 -15.69
CA ALA A 90 3.97 -25.69 -14.36
C ALA A 90 4.14 -24.65 -13.24
N ILE A 91 4.84 -23.54 -13.50
CA ILE A 91 5.01 -22.46 -12.51
C ILE A 91 3.67 -21.81 -12.21
N LYS A 92 2.90 -21.46 -13.26
CA LYS A 92 1.56 -20.91 -13.11
C LYS A 92 0.64 -21.87 -12.37
N GLU A 93 0.61 -23.15 -12.76
CA GLU A 93 -0.25 -24.14 -12.10
C GLU A 93 0.14 -24.36 -10.62
N THR A 94 1.43 -24.31 -10.30
CA THR A 94 1.90 -24.37 -8.91
C THR A 94 1.40 -23.17 -8.09
N LEU A 95 1.49 -21.95 -8.65
CA LEU A 95 0.97 -20.76 -7.99
C LEU A 95 -0.56 -20.78 -7.86
N LYS A 96 -1.27 -21.29 -8.87
CA LYS A 96 -2.72 -21.47 -8.82
C LYS A 96 -3.13 -22.46 -7.74
N GLU A 97 -2.43 -23.59 -7.61
CA GLU A 97 -2.71 -24.56 -6.55
C GLU A 97 -2.40 -23.96 -5.16
N ALA A 98 -1.30 -23.23 -5.03
CA ALA A 98 -0.97 -22.52 -3.79
C ALA A 98 -2.05 -21.50 -3.41
N LEU A 99 -2.57 -20.74 -4.37
CA LEU A 99 -3.60 -19.73 -4.16
C LEU A 99 -5.04 -20.27 -4.18
N LYS A 100 -5.23 -21.58 -4.37
CA LYS A 100 -6.53 -22.20 -4.63
C LYS A 100 -7.62 -21.78 -3.64
N GLU A 101 -7.31 -21.78 -2.35
CA GLU A 101 -8.25 -21.40 -1.29
C GLU A 101 -8.79 -19.98 -1.49
N LEU A 102 -7.92 -19.02 -1.83
CA LEU A 102 -8.31 -17.64 -2.11
C LEU A 102 -9.07 -17.51 -3.43
N LEU A 103 -8.60 -18.18 -4.49
CA LEU A 103 -9.23 -18.12 -5.81
C LEU A 103 -10.66 -18.67 -5.78
N GLU A 104 -10.87 -19.82 -5.14
CA GLU A 104 -12.21 -20.42 -4.97
C GLU A 104 -13.12 -19.52 -4.12
N HIS A 105 -12.57 -18.92 -3.05
CA HIS A 105 -13.31 -18.00 -2.19
C HIS A 105 -13.78 -16.75 -2.95
N ARG A 106 -12.87 -16.11 -3.70
CA ARG A 106 -13.18 -14.92 -4.52
C ARG A 106 -14.11 -15.24 -5.67
N GLN A 107 -13.93 -16.38 -6.34
CA GLN A 107 -14.85 -16.84 -7.37
C GLN A 107 -16.27 -16.95 -6.81
N LYS A 108 -16.45 -17.63 -5.66
CA LYS A 108 -17.77 -17.76 -5.01
C LYS A 108 -18.41 -16.42 -4.63
N GLN A 109 -17.62 -15.43 -4.23
CA GLN A 109 -18.13 -14.09 -3.90
C GLN A 109 -18.52 -13.30 -5.15
N ALA A 110 -17.63 -13.26 -6.15
CA ALA A 110 -17.78 -12.44 -7.34
C ALA A 110 -18.87 -12.95 -8.28
N THR A 111 -19.04 -14.27 -8.40
CA THR A 111 -19.99 -14.86 -9.36
C THR A 111 -21.43 -14.96 -8.87
N LYS A 112 -21.77 -14.37 -7.71
CA LYS A 112 -23.13 -14.40 -7.16
C LYS A 112 -24.18 -13.82 -8.12
N ASN A 113 -23.83 -12.74 -8.83
CA ASN A 113 -24.75 -12.07 -9.76
C ASN A 113 -24.47 -12.47 -11.22
N ASN A 114 -23.21 -12.74 -11.58
CA ASN A 114 -22.80 -13.06 -12.95
C ASN A 114 -21.55 -13.95 -12.96
N GLU A 115 -21.59 -15.10 -13.65
CA GLU A 115 -20.44 -16.01 -13.76
C GLU A 115 -19.21 -15.37 -14.41
N ASN A 116 -19.39 -14.32 -15.22
CA ASN A 116 -18.29 -13.60 -15.85
C ASN A 116 -17.56 -12.62 -14.93
N TYR A 117 -17.99 -12.43 -13.68
CA TYR A 117 -17.36 -11.48 -12.77
C TYR A 117 -16.13 -12.04 -12.06
N TYR A 118 -15.77 -13.30 -12.31
CA TYR A 118 -14.46 -13.85 -12.00
C TYR A 118 -13.65 -14.08 -13.27
N LYS A 119 -12.43 -13.53 -13.34
CA LYS A 119 -11.54 -13.68 -14.50
C LYS A 119 -10.09 -13.93 -14.10
N GLU A 120 -9.43 -14.81 -14.84
CA GLU A 120 -7.99 -15.02 -14.77
C GLU A 120 -7.33 -14.47 -16.04
N TYR A 121 -6.30 -13.66 -15.85
CA TYR A 121 -5.57 -12.98 -16.90
C TYR A 121 -4.10 -13.38 -16.90
N ILE A 122 -3.47 -13.20 -18.06
CA ILE A 122 -2.02 -13.33 -18.22
C ILE A 122 -1.47 -11.98 -18.69
N TYR A 123 -0.51 -11.45 -17.96
CA TYR A 123 0.30 -10.31 -18.38
C TYR A 123 1.36 -10.75 -19.39
N ARG A 124 1.44 -10.08 -20.54
CA ARG A 124 2.47 -10.36 -21.55
C ARG A 124 3.69 -9.45 -21.32
N PRO A 125 4.93 -9.95 -21.44
CA PRO A 125 6.13 -9.14 -21.19
C PRO A 125 6.16 -7.87 -22.06
N GLY A 126 6.39 -6.73 -21.41
CA GLY A 126 6.44 -5.41 -22.06
C GLY A 126 5.08 -4.82 -22.47
N GLU A 127 3.97 -5.47 -22.14
CA GLU A 127 2.63 -4.98 -22.49
C GLU A 127 2.24 -3.75 -21.65
N LEU A 128 1.86 -2.66 -22.32
CA LEU A 128 1.38 -1.46 -21.65
C LEU A 128 -0.09 -1.62 -21.19
N LYS A 129 -0.55 -0.80 -20.23
CA LYS A 129 -1.94 -0.81 -19.75
C LYS A 129 -2.97 -0.83 -20.90
N ASN A 130 -2.83 0.11 -21.85
CA ASN A 130 -3.78 0.26 -22.96
C ASN A 130 -3.79 -0.96 -23.90
N GLN A 131 -2.64 -1.62 -24.08
CA GLN A 131 -2.53 -2.83 -24.89
C GLN A 131 -3.21 -4.01 -24.19
N PHE A 132 -2.98 -4.17 -22.89
CA PHE A 132 -3.62 -5.17 -22.04
C PHE A 132 -5.15 -5.02 -22.04
N LEU A 133 -5.64 -3.80 -21.77
CA LEU A 133 -7.08 -3.50 -21.77
C LEU A 133 -7.72 -3.76 -23.14
N SER A 134 -7.11 -3.27 -24.22
CA SER A 134 -7.61 -3.47 -25.59
C SER A 134 -7.68 -4.95 -25.98
N ARG A 135 -6.67 -5.74 -25.59
CA ARG A 135 -6.66 -7.20 -25.81
C ARG A 135 -7.80 -7.92 -25.10
N HIS A 136 -8.29 -7.35 -24.00
CA HIS A 136 -9.43 -7.84 -23.24
C HIS A 136 -10.75 -7.12 -23.59
N GLY A 137 -10.79 -6.34 -24.67
CA GLY A 137 -12.01 -5.66 -25.14
C GLY A 137 -12.43 -4.47 -24.28
N VAL A 138 -11.53 -3.96 -23.44
CA VAL A 138 -11.76 -2.79 -22.59
C VAL A 138 -11.25 -1.53 -23.30
N GLY A 139 -12.14 -0.54 -23.43
CA GLY A 139 -11.82 0.79 -23.93
C GLY A 139 -11.64 1.82 -22.79
N PRO A 140 -11.38 3.09 -23.12
CA PRO A 140 -11.27 4.16 -22.13
C PRO A 140 -12.62 4.37 -21.41
N GLY A 141 -12.57 4.77 -20.14
CA GLY A 141 -13.77 5.06 -19.35
C GLY A 141 -13.64 4.65 -17.88
N PRO A 142 -14.73 4.70 -17.10
CA PRO A 142 -14.80 4.04 -15.79
C PRO A 142 -14.64 2.51 -15.91
N ALA A 143 -14.32 1.82 -14.82
CA ALA A 143 -14.26 0.36 -14.80
C ALA A 143 -15.67 -0.24 -14.96
N ASP A 144 -15.82 -1.15 -15.92
CA ASP A 144 -17.07 -1.81 -16.28
C ASP A 144 -16.93 -3.32 -15.99
N PRO A 145 -17.52 -3.83 -14.89
CA PRO A 145 -17.44 -5.24 -14.49
C PRO A 145 -17.92 -6.24 -15.56
N ASP A 146 -18.80 -5.82 -16.48
CA ASP A 146 -19.24 -6.66 -17.59
C ASP A 146 -18.14 -6.89 -18.63
N LYS A 147 -17.10 -6.04 -18.66
CA LYS A 147 -15.93 -6.19 -19.53
C LYS A 147 -14.71 -6.71 -18.77
N MET A 148 -14.42 -6.12 -17.61
CA MET A 148 -13.29 -6.49 -16.77
C MET A 148 -13.63 -6.21 -15.30
N PRO A 149 -13.38 -7.17 -14.38
CA PRO A 149 -13.56 -6.95 -12.96
C PRO A 149 -12.83 -5.72 -12.43
N TYR A 150 -13.45 -5.00 -11.50
CA TYR A 150 -12.87 -3.81 -10.89
C TYR A 150 -11.66 -4.11 -9.99
N TYR A 151 -11.75 -5.18 -9.18
CA TYR A 151 -10.65 -5.60 -8.33
C TYR A 151 -9.71 -6.53 -9.10
N LEU A 152 -8.44 -6.16 -9.19
CA LEU A 152 -7.42 -6.91 -9.91
C LEU A 152 -6.23 -7.23 -9.01
N LEU A 153 -5.95 -8.51 -8.77
CA LEU A 153 -4.78 -8.96 -8.03
C LEU A 153 -3.65 -9.36 -9.01
N ILE A 154 -2.52 -8.67 -8.94
CA ILE A 154 -1.29 -9.05 -9.64
C ILE A 154 -0.55 -10.10 -8.80
N VAL A 155 -0.17 -11.21 -9.45
CA VAL A 155 0.66 -12.27 -8.86
C VAL A 155 1.97 -12.31 -9.63
N GLY A 156 3.01 -11.67 -9.07
CA GLY A 156 4.33 -11.57 -9.70
C GLY A 156 5.16 -10.38 -9.22
N ASP A 157 6.47 -10.52 -9.37
CA ASP A 157 7.47 -9.51 -9.00
C ASP A 157 7.41 -8.27 -9.92
N PRO A 158 7.95 -7.12 -9.47
CA PRO A 158 7.95 -5.89 -10.25
C PRO A 158 8.90 -5.88 -11.46
N GLU A 159 9.83 -6.82 -11.61
CA GLU A 159 10.65 -6.93 -12.82
C GLU A 159 9.85 -7.59 -13.95
N THR A 160 9.09 -8.65 -13.63
CA THR A 160 8.26 -9.38 -14.58
C THR A 160 6.98 -8.61 -14.92
N ILE A 161 6.28 -8.05 -13.92
CA ILE A 161 5.10 -7.20 -14.10
C ILE A 161 5.44 -5.80 -13.56
N PRO A 162 5.83 -4.82 -14.40
CA PRO A 162 6.34 -3.53 -13.95
C PRO A 162 5.39 -2.73 -13.06
N TYR A 163 5.94 -1.97 -12.11
CA TYR A 163 5.17 -0.99 -11.33
C TYR A 163 4.42 0.00 -12.23
N ARG A 164 5.00 0.39 -13.37
CA ARG A 164 4.33 1.26 -14.34
C ARG A 164 2.99 0.68 -14.80
N PHE A 165 2.96 -0.62 -15.13
CA PHE A 165 1.72 -1.31 -15.51
C PHE A 165 0.69 -1.26 -14.37
N GLN A 166 1.10 -1.60 -13.14
CA GLN A 166 0.23 -1.56 -11.96
C GLN A 166 -0.32 -0.16 -11.70
N TYR A 167 0.53 0.87 -11.60
CA TYR A 167 0.12 2.23 -11.27
C TYR A 167 -0.81 2.82 -12.33
N GLN A 168 -0.56 2.55 -13.61
CA GLN A 168 -1.45 2.97 -14.69
C GLN A 168 -2.80 2.24 -14.62
N LEU A 169 -2.80 0.95 -14.29
CA LEU A 169 -4.03 0.17 -14.13
C LEU A 169 -4.85 0.66 -12.92
N ASP A 170 -4.18 1.07 -11.84
CA ASP A 170 -4.77 1.65 -10.61
C ASP A 170 -5.34 3.07 -10.81
N VAL A 171 -5.21 3.63 -12.03
CA VAL A 171 -5.97 4.79 -12.47
C VAL A 171 -7.41 4.42 -12.85
N GLN A 172 -7.78 3.15 -12.98
CA GLN A 172 -9.17 2.78 -13.33
C GLN A 172 -9.71 1.64 -12.47
N TYR A 173 -8.83 0.77 -11.98
CA TYR A 173 -9.17 -0.44 -11.23
C TYR A 173 -8.66 -0.34 -9.79
N ALA A 174 -9.14 -1.20 -8.90
CA ALA A 174 -8.56 -1.40 -7.57
C ALA A 174 -7.50 -2.50 -7.65
N VAL A 175 -6.22 -2.11 -7.71
CA VAL A 175 -5.13 -3.05 -8.02
C VAL A 175 -4.33 -3.42 -6.78
N GLY A 176 -4.33 -4.70 -6.43
CA GLY A 176 -3.42 -5.28 -5.43
C GLY A 176 -2.27 -6.04 -6.08
N ARG A 177 -1.16 -6.24 -5.36
CA ARG A 177 -0.08 -7.14 -5.78
C ARG A 177 0.35 -8.03 -4.63
N ILE A 178 0.63 -9.29 -4.94
CA ILE A 178 1.41 -10.19 -4.07
C ILE A 178 2.60 -10.78 -4.84
N TYR A 179 3.70 -10.94 -4.12
CA TYR A 179 4.87 -11.67 -4.56
C TYR A 179 5.57 -12.25 -3.32
N PHE A 180 5.80 -13.56 -3.33
CA PHE A 180 6.53 -14.30 -2.31
C PHE A 180 7.56 -15.22 -2.98
N ASP A 181 8.58 -15.62 -2.23
CA ASP A 181 9.69 -16.43 -2.75
C ASP A 181 9.29 -17.89 -3.00
N THR A 182 8.30 -18.39 -2.24
CA THR A 182 7.90 -19.81 -2.27
C THR A 182 6.39 -20.00 -2.43
N PRO A 183 5.94 -21.07 -3.12
CA PRO A 183 4.52 -21.42 -3.19
C PRO A 183 3.84 -21.57 -1.82
N GLN A 184 4.58 -22.00 -0.80
CA GLN A 184 4.07 -22.18 0.55
C GLN A 184 3.62 -20.85 1.18
N GLU A 185 4.35 -19.77 0.92
CA GLU A 185 4.00 -18.43 1.39
C GLU A 185 2.74 -17.90 0.70
N TYR A 186 2.56 -18.15 -0.60
CA TYR A 186 1.29 -17.86 -1.29
C TYR A 186 0.12 -18.62 -0.65
N ALA A 187 0.31 -19.90 -0.32
CA ALA A 187 -0.71 -20.71 0.35
C ALA A 187 -1.01 -20.22 1.77
N GLN A 188 0.00 -19.75 2.51
CA GLN A 188 -0.18 -19.17 3.83
C GLN A 188 -0.95 -17.83 3.76
N TYR A 189 -0.61 -16.97 2.80
CA TYR A 189 -1.34 -15.73 2.53
C TYR A 189 -2.81 -16.01 2.19
N ALA A 190 -3.05 -16.91 1.22
CA ALA A 190 -4.40 -17.29 0.78
C ALA A 190 -5.27 -17.78 1.95
N ARG A 191 -4.72 -18.70 2.76
CA ARG A 191 -5.39 -19.23 3.94
C ARG A 191 -5.68 -18.13 4.97
N SER A 192 -4.72 -17.24 5.23
CA SER A 192 -4.88 -16.16 6.22
C SER A 192 -6.00 -15.19 5.82
N VAL A 193 -6.07 -14.81 4.54
CA VAL A 193 -7.14 -13.95 4.02
C VAL A 193 -8.50 -14.64 4.15
N VAL A 194 -8.61 -15.89 3.68
CA VAL A 194 -9.88 -16.62 3.74
C VAL A 194 -10.30 -16.88 5.18
N GLN A 195 -9.36 -17.21 6.08
CA GLN A 195 -9.63 -17.38 7.49
C GLN A 195 -10.15 -16.07 8.12
N ALA A 196 -9.51 -14.92 7.82
CA ALA A 196 -9.95 -13.62 8.33
C ALA A 196 -11.37 -13.25 7.87
N GLU A 197 -11.77 -13.65 6.66
CA GLU A 197 -13.10 -13.32 6.11
C GLU A 197 -14.21 -14.31 6.46
N THR A 198 -13.86 -15.58 6.71
CA THR A 198 -14.85 -16.66 6.88
C THR A 198 -15.03 -17.11 8.32
N THR A 199 -14.02 -16.87 9.17
CA THR A 199 -14.13 -17.17 10.60
C THR A 199 -14.61 -15.93 11.35
N ASN A 200 -15.26 -16.14 12.50
CA ASN A 200 -15.56 -15.05 13.45
C ASN A 200 -14.27 -14.62 14.17
N LEU A 201 -13.25 -14.22 13.40
CA LEU A 201 -12.01 -13.69 13.92
C LEU A 201 -12.32 -12.38 14.63
N ASN A 202 -12.39 -12.43 15.96
CA ASN A 202 -12.79 -11.31 16.77
C ASN A 202 -11.55 -10.72 17.46
N LEU A 203 -10.79 -9.91 16.72
CA LEU A 203 -9.88 -8.97 17.36
C LEU A 203 -10.72 -7.93 18.11
N ALA A 204 -10.23 -7.47 19.26
CA ALA A 204 -10.89 -6.37 19.96
C ALA A 204 -10.98 -5.16 19.02
N ARG A 205 -12.11 -4.44 19.03
CA ARG A 205 -12.30 -3.18 18.28
C ARG A 205 -11.40 -2.09 18.84
N LYS A 206 -10.11 -2.22 18.60
CA LYS A 206 -9.05 -1.32 19.03
C LYS A 206 -8.35 -0.82 17.78
N ALA A 207 -8.17 0.49 17.70
CA ALA A 207 -7.33 1.14 16.70
C ALA A 207 -6.17 1.83 17.41
N SER A 208 -4.97 1.65 16.88
CA SER A 208 -3.78 2.34 17.37
C SER A 208 -3.19 3.19 16.26
N PHE A 209 -3.00 4.48 16.55
CA PHE A 209 -2.37 5.46 15.69
C PHE A 209 -0.99 5.76 16.25
N PHE A 210 0.06 5.42 15.50
CA PHE A 210 1.46 5.52 15.90
C PHE A 210 2.14 6.58 15.03
N GLY A 211 2.55 7.70 15.62
CA GLY A 211 3.15 8.81 14.90
C GLY A 211 4.46 9.26 15.54
N VAL A 212 5.57 9.07 14.83
CA VAL A 212 6.85 9.68 15.23
C VAL A 212 6.76 11.19 15.02
N ASN A 213 7.27 11.96 15.98
CA ASN A 213 7.34 13.41 15.91
C ASN A 213 8.69 13.88 16.47
N THR A 214 9.68 13.89 15.59
CA THR A 214 11.05 14.25 15.97
C THR A 214 11.23 15.75 15.85
N LYS A 215 11.59 16.40 16.96
CA LYS A 215 11.79 17.85 16.99
C LYS A 215 12.82 18.30 15.95
N GLY A 216 12.44 19.27 15.12
CA GLY A 216 13.31 19.80 14.05
C GLY A 216 13.27 18.98 12.77
N ASP A 217 12.50 17.89 12.74
CA ASP A 217 12.23 17.12 11.54
C ASP A 217 10.84 17.47 10.99
N LYS A 218 10.81 18.24 9.90
CA LYS A 218 9.54 18.79 9.42
C LYS A 218 8.59 17.75 8.84
N ALA A 219 9.10 16.64 8.31
CA ALA A 219 8.26 15.59 7.73
C ALA A 219 7.47 14.86 8.81
N THR A 220 8.12 14.52 9.94
CA THR A 220 7.45 13.88 11.09
C THR A 220 6.52 14.84 11.83
N GLU A 221 6.92 16.10 12.02
CA GLU A 221 6.05 17.14 12.60
C GLU A 221 4.75 17.29 11.79
N LEU A 222 4.86 17.44 10.46
CA LEU A 222 3.70 17.58 9.59
C LEU A 222 2.80 16.33 9.61
N SER A 223 3.40 15.14 9.64
CA SER A 223 2.66 13.87 9.69
C SER A 223 1.93 13.69 11.02
N ALA A 224 2.55 14.03 12.14
CA ALA A 224 1.92 13.98 13.46
C ALA A 224 0.74 14.96 13.55
N GLU A 225 0.94 16.21 13.13
CA GLU A 225 -0.04 17.30 13.24
C GLU A 225 -1.19 17.20 12.23
N ASN A 226 -0.91 16.82 10.98
CA ASN A 226 -1.88 16.93 9.87
C ASN A 226 -2.40 15.58 9.36
N LEU A 227 -1.87 14.45 9.85
CA LEU A 227 -2.31 13.12 9.47
C LEU A 227 -2.71 12.28 10.68
N ILE A 228 -1.78 12.01 11.59
CA ILE A 228 -2.01 11.08 12.71
C ILE A 228 -3.07 11.61 13.67
N GLN A 229 -2.85 12.78 14.26
CA GLN A 229 -3.77 13.33 15.26
C GLN A 229 -5.17 13.59 14.68
N PRO A 230 -5.33 14.25 13.51
CA PRO A 230 -6.66 14.49 12.95
C PRO A 230 -7.40 13.20 12.59
N LEU A 231 -6.70 12.18 12.08
CA LEU A 231 -7.32 10.91 11.73
C LEU A 231 -7.78 10.11 12.95
N ALA A 232 -6.98 10.13 14.03
CA ALA A 232 -7.35 9.50 15.29
C ALA A 232 -8.56 10.19 15.93
N ASP A 233 -8.58 11.53 15.96
CA ASP A 233 -9.70 12.32 16.50
C ASP A 233 -10.98 12.09 15.68
N TRP A 234 -10.86 12.09 14.35
CA TRP A 234 -11.96 11.76 13.45
C TRP A 234 -12.50 10.35 13.72
N MET A 235 -11.63 9.34 13.82
CA MET A 235 -12.07 7.97 14.09
C MET A 235 -12.75 7.85 15.46
N LEU A 236 -12.24 8.54 16.48
CA LEU A 236 -12.83 8.54 17.81
C LEU A 236 -14.25 9.12 17.80
N ASP A 237 -14.49 10.22 17.08
CA ASP A 237 -15.83 10.81 16.97
C ASP A 237 -16.79 9.95 16.14
N GLU A 238 -16.34 9.45 14.98
CA GLU A 238 -17.16 8.62 14.08
C GLU A 238 -17.51 7.25 14.69
N GLN A 239 -16.66 6.71 15.56
CA GLN A 239 -16.84 5.37 16.15
C GLN A 239 -17.30 5.38 17.61
N LYS A 240 -17.67 6.54 18.16
CA LYS A 240 -18.12 6.68 19.57
C LYS A 240 -19.26 5.74 19.97
N ASP A 241 -20.16 5.44 19.03
CA ASP A 241 -21.32 4.56 19.25
C ASP A 241 -21.04 3.09 18.89
N ASN A 242 -19.86 2.77 18.34
CA ASN A 242 -19.50 1.44 17.84
C ASN A 242 -18.52 0.67 18.73
N SER A 243 -18.32 1.14 19.97
CA SER A 243 -17.44 0.53 20.98
C SER A 243 -15.98 0.35 20.53
N TRP A 244 -15.48 1.22 19.66
CA TRP A 244 -14.06 1.24 19.31
C TRP A 244 -13.25 1.96 20.38
N ALA A 245 -12.16 1.33 20.82
CA ALA A 245 -11.11 1.99 21.60
C ALA A 245 -10.07 2.56 20.64
N VAL A 246 -9.87 3.88 20.66
CA VAL A 246 -8.83 4.55 19.87
C VAL A 246 -7.67 4.94 20.79
N GLN A 247 -6.47 4.54 20.42
CA GLN A 247 -5.24 4.89 21.10
C GLN A 247 -4.34 5.68 20.14
N THR A 248 -3.84 6.83 20.58
CA THR A 248 -2.86 7.63 19.83
C THR A 248 -1.54 7.62 20.59
N LEU A 249 -0.47 7.20 19.92
CA LEU A 249 0.89 7.10 20.43
C LEU A 249 1.74 8.07 19.61
N LEU A 250 2.05 9.22 20.19
CA LEU A 250 2.81 10.28 19.53
C LEU A 250 4.14 10.52 20.22
N ALA A 251 5.09 11.04 19.46
CA ALA A 251 6.38 11.48 19.99
C ALA A 251 7.01 10.42 20.89
N GLU A 252 7.29 10.72 22.16
CA GLU A 252 8.01 9.84 23.10
C GLU A 252 7.36 8.47 23.33
N GLU A 253 6.08 8.30 22.98
CA GLU A 253 5.39 7.00 23.05
C GLU A 253 5.63 6.12 21.81
N ALA A 254 6.02 6.72 20.68
CA ALA A 254 6.21 6.05 19.38
C ALA A 254 7.58 5.35 19.27
N THR A 255 7.92 4.51 20.26
CA THR A 255 9.20 3.79 20.33
C THR A 255 9.16 2.46 19.57
N LYS A 256 10.35 1.95 19.21
CA LYS A 256 10.54 0.62 18.60
C LYS A 256 9.94 -0.48 19.48
N ALA A 257 10.21 -0.42 20.78
CA ALA A 257 9.67 -1.37 21.75
C ALA A 257 8.14 -1.34 21.80
N ARG A 258 7.53 -0.14 21.72
CA ARG A 258 6.08 0.01 21.68
C ARG A 258 5.49 -0.57 20.39
N LEU A 259 6.13 -0.32 19.25
CA LEU A 259 5.68 -0.85 17.96
C LEU A 259 5.71 -2.38 17.92
N GLY A 260 6.72 -3.02 18.51
CA GLY A 260 6.78 -4.48 18.64
C GLY A 260 5.61 -5.09 19.43
N LYS A 261 5.03 -4.35 20.38
CA LYS A 261 3.82 -4.81 21.09
C LYS A 261 2.56 -4.73 20.23
N LEU A 262 2.53 -3.81 19.27
CA LEU A 262 1.37 -3.53 18.40
C LEU A 262 1.39 -4.38 17.12
N LEU A 263 2.57 -4.70 16.59
CA LEU A 263 2.71 -5.43 15.32
C LEU A 263 2.90 -6.93 15.58
N GLY A 264 1.85 -7.57 16.10
CA GLY A 264 1.81 -9.02 16.36
C GLY A 264 2.11 -9.44 17.79
N GLY A 265 2.45 -8.49 18.68
CA GLY A 265 2.63 -8.70 20.11
C GLY A 265 1.35 -8.64 20.96
N GLU A 266 1.53 -8.50 22.27
CA GLU A 266 0.47 -8.59 23.29
C GLU A 266 -0.60 -7.46 23.21
N GLU A 267 -0.31 -6.36 22.50
CA GLU A 267 -1.21 -5.20 22.37
C GLU A 267 -1.76 -5.03 20.95
N THR A 268 -1.60 -6.03 20.09
CA THR A 268 -2.01 -6.00 18.67
C THR A 268 -3.46 -5.53 18.50
N PRO A 269 -3.68 -4.38 17.84
CA PRO A 269 -5.02 -3.84 17.60
C PRO A 269 -5.69 -4.56 16.42
N ALA A 270 -6.96 -4.24 16.14
CA ALA A 270 -7.60 -4.63 14.88
C ALA A 270 -7.15 -3.72 13.72
N LEU A 271 -6.76 -2.47 14.03
CA LEU A 271 -6.25 -1.49 13.07
C LEU A 271 -4.98 -0.84 13.65
N LEU A 272 -3.87 -0.88 12.92
CA LEU A 272 -2.65 -0.16 13.25
C LEU A 272 -2.30 0.81 12.11
N PHE A 273 -2.35 2.10 12.40
CA PHE A 273 -1.93 3.12 11.46
C PHE A 273 -0.60 3.74 11.93
N THR A 274 0.46 3.62 11.11
CA THR A 274 1.79 4.16 11.44
C THR A 274 2.19 5.29 10.50
N ALA A 275 2.82 6.34 11.01
CA ALA A 275 3.53 7.34 10.19
C ALA A 275 4.90 7.67 10.79
N SER A 276 5.96 7.48 9.99
CA SER A 276 7.35 7.81 10.34
C SER A 276 8.21 7.92 9.07
N HIS A 277 9.52 8.12 9.22
CA HIS A 277 10.44 7.87 8.11
C HIS A 277 10.58 6.37 7.85
N GLY A 278 10.58 5.98 6.58
CA GLY A 278 11.11 4.69 6.15
C GLY A 278 12.63 4.71 6.06
N MET A 279 13.27 3.62 6.45
CA MET A 279 14.71 3.43 6.29
C MET A 279 15.04 3.02 4.85
N GLY A 280 15.99 3.71 4.23
CA GLY A 280 16.57 3.32 2.96
C GLY A 280 18.03 2.93 3.11
N PHE A 281 18.48 1.99 2.30
CA PHE A 281 19.87 1.56 2.27
C PHE A 281 20.40 1.57 0.83
N PRO A 282 21.64 2.03 0.60
CA PRO A 282 22.24 2.04 -0.72
C PRO A 282 22.28 0.66 -1.38
N ASN A 283 22.26 0.63 -2.71
CA ASN A 283 22.47 -0.61 -3.46
C ASN A 283 23.81 -1.25 -3.09
N GLY A 284 23.78 -2.52 -2.68
CA GLY A 284 24.93 -3.27 -2.24
C GLY A 284 25.20 -3.19 -0.73
N ASP A 285 24.44 -2.43 0.05
CA ASP A 285 24.48 -2.51 1.51
C ASP A 285 23.88 -3.85 1.97
N GLU A 286 24.57 -4.53 2.89
CA GLU A 286 24.15 -5.86 3.39
C GLU A 286 22.78 -5.85 4.09
N ARG A 287 22.37 -4.68 4.61
CA ARG A 287 21.08 -4.50 5.29
C ARG A 287 19.94 -4.22 4.31
N GLN A 288 20.23 -3.94 3.03
CA GLN A 288 19.22 -3.49 2.08
C GLN A 288 18.05 -4.50 1.98
N LEU A 289 18.32 -5.78 1.76
CA LEU A 289 17.23 -6.76 1.62
C LEU A 289 16.40 -6.93 2.90
N ARG A 290 17.03 -6.85 4.07
CA ARG A 290 16.38 -7.16 5.35
C ARG A 290 15.68 -5.95 5.96
N HIS A 291 16.22 -4.75 5.76
CA HIS A 291 15.82 -3.55 6.50
C HIS A 291 15.29 -2.42 5.60
N GLN A 292 15.30 -2.56 4.26
CA GLN A 292 14.71 -1.55 3.38
C GLN A 292 13.21 -1.39 3.69
N GLY A 293 12.79 -0.16 3.97
CA GLY A 293 11.42 0.16 4.36
C GLY A 293 11.13 -0.02 5.86
N ALA A 294 12.13 -0.34 6.69
CA ALA A 294 11.96 -0.37 8.15
C ALA A 294 11.44 0.96 8.69
N LEU A 295 10.67 0.93 9.77
CA LEU A 295 10.00 2.09 10.34
C LEU A 295 10.90 2.75 11.38
N LEU A 296 11.43 3.93 11.09
CA LEU A 296 12.19 4.71 12.08
C LEU A 296 11.25 5.09 13.23
N CYS A 297 11.70 4.86 14.46
CA CYS A 297 10.94 5.11 15.69
C CYS A 297 11.50 6.31 16.46
N GLN A 298 10.78 6.77 17.50
CA GLN A 298 11.17 7.95 18.28
C GLN A 298 12.47 7.77 19.08
N ASP A 299 12.95 6.53 19.22
CA ASP A 299 14.27 6.25 19.81
C ASP A 299 15.41 7.01 19.10
N TRP A 300 15.22 7.37 17.82
CA TRP A 300 16.11 8.30 17.13
C TRP A 300 15.89 9.74 17.60
N PRO A 301 16.92 10.44 18.13
CA PRO A 301 16.77 11.78 18.69
C PRO A 301 16.70 12.90 17.65
N GLY A 302 16.68 12.55 16.36
CA GLY A 302 16.72 13.50 15.26
C GLY A 302 18.12 13.86 14.80
N ARG A 303 18.18 14.37 13.57
CA ARG A 303 19.45 14.65 12.86
C ARG A 303 20.32 15.67 13.58
N ASP A 304 19.72 16.70 14.17
CA ASP A 304 20.47 17.76 14.87
C ASP A 304 21.25 17.22 16.07
N GLN A 305 20.68 16.24 16.79
CA GLN A 305 21.32 15.63 17.94
C GLN A 305 22.20 14.43 17.58
N TRP A 306 21.75 13.59 16.64
CA TRP A 306 22.47 12.39 16.21
C TRP A 306 23.68 12.70 15.32
N GLY A 307 23.50 13.66 14.40
CA GLY A 307 24.40 13.97 13.30
C GLY A 307 24.23 13.03 12.09
N ASN A 308 25.11 13.19 11.10
CA ASN A 308 25.17 12.34 9.91
C ASN A 308 26.04 11.10 10.21
N LYS A 309 25.43 10.12 10.86
CA LYS A 309 26.05 8.82 11.18
C LYS A 309 25.06 7.71 10.87
N PRO A 310 25.54 6.49 10.60
CA PRO A 310 24.67 5.33 10.42
C PRO A 310 23.61 5.25 11.53
N ILE A 311 22.37 4.95 11.14
CA ILE A 311 21.27 4.78 12.09
C ILE A 311 21.37 3.36 12.67
N PRO A 312 21.49 3.22 14.00
CA PRO A 312 21.59 1.91 14.65
C PRO A 312 20.22 1.21 14.66
N GLU A 313 20.23 -0.12 14.67
CA GLU A 313 19.03 -0.97 14.62
C GLU A 313 18.08 -0.75 15.79
N GLU A 314 18.60 -0.31 16.94
CA GLU A 314 17.80 0.04 18.11
C GLU A 314 16.81 1.18 17.83
N PHE A 315 17.00 1.96 16.76
CA PHE A 315 16.16 3.12 16.44
C PHE A 315 15.04 2.84 15.44
N TYR A 316 15.05 1.71 14.74
CA TYR A 316 14.03 1.41 13.73
C TYR A 316 13.51 -0.02 13.86
N PHE A 317 12.25 -0.20 13.47
CA PHE A 317 11.57 -1.49 13.48
C PHE A 317 11.61 -2.11 12.08
N SER A 318 12.30 -3.23 11.91
CA SER A 318 12.46 -3.96 10.63
C SER A 318 11.65 -5.27 10.62
N ALA A 319 11.73 -6.01 9.51
CA ALA A 319 11.12 -7.33 9.41
C ALA A 319 11.71 -8.32 10.44
N ASP A 320 12.98 -8.13 10.82
CA ASP A 320 13.67 -8.98 11.80
C ASP A 320 13.11 -8.82 13.23
N ASP A 321 12.39 -7.72 13.50
CA ASP A 321 11.75 -7.47 14.79
C ASP A 321 10.36 -8.14 14.91
N VAL A 322 9.84 -8.71 13.81
CA VAL A 322 8.58 -9.48 13.82
C VAL A 322 8.91 -10.92 14.20
N GLY A 323 8.57 -11.32 15.43
CA GLY A 323 8.84 -12.67 15.92
C GLY A 323 8.08 -13.76 15.16
N ASP A 324 8.61 -15.00 15.17
CA ASP A 324 7.96 -16.17 14.56
C ASP A 324 6.58 -16.49 15.16
N ASP A 325 6.33 -16.04 16.40
CA ASP A 325 5.07 -16.16 17.12
C ASP A 325 4.14 -14.94 16.97
N ALA A 326 4.52 -13.94 16.15
CA ALA A 326 3.75 -12.74 15.91
C ALA A 326 2.37 -13.08 15.32
N ARG A 327 1.31 -12.63 16.00
CA ARG A 327 -0.07 -12.89 15.57
C ARG A 327 -0.63 -11.70 14.81
N LEU A 328 -0.37 -11.66 13.51
CA LEU A 328 -0.85 -10.61 12.60
C LEU A 328 -2.22 -10.92 11.97
N LEU A 329 -2.79 -12.10 12.22
CA LEU A 329 -4.04 -12.52 11.59
C LEU A 329 -5.19 -11.56 11.95
N GLY A 330 -5.73 -10.88 10.94
CA GLY A 330 -6.83 -9.93 11.05
C GLY A 330 -6.43 -8.50 11.41
N LEU A 331 -5.14 -8.23 11.65
CA LEU A 331 -4.64 -6.88 11.75
C LEU A 331 -4.74 -6.21 10.38
N ILE A 332 -5.23 -4.97 10.37
CA ILE A 332 -5.28 -4.09 9.21
C ILE A 332 -4.28 -2.95 9.41
#